data_AF-A0A1B2I6N1-F1
#
_entry.id   AF-A0A1B2I6N1-F1
#
_cell.length_a   1.000
_cell.length_b   1.000
_cell.length_c   1.000
_cell.angle_alpha   90.00
_cell.angle_beta   90.00
_cell.angle_gamma   90.00
#
_symmetry.space_group_name_H-M   'P 1'
#
loop_
_entity.id
_entity.type
_entity.pdbx_description
1 polymer ?
#
loop_
_entity_poly.entity_id
_entity_poly.type
_entity_poly.pdbx_seq_one_letter_code
_entity_poly.pdbx_strand_id
1 'polypeptide(L)'
;MAQKHKRAFTLVEVLIVILIIGILAGLIMLSSGSATDTAERTRCVADRRSLRSALYIFRIEKGGTTSADLSATLNEVLDKMFDNGQGTVSGDSEINGICPSKGIYDVTISDDKYLIACSVHGGESGGDVMIPGTTVKIPENKQWDSIDDFLEDTRRTPPPYEIMAGDVIKIGDDVYVALGCTAKLILYI
;
A
#
# COMPACT_ATOMS: atom_id res chain seq x y z
N MET A 1 7.51 -73.64 -11.31
CA MET A 1 7.93 -72.24 -11.54
C MET A 1 6.68 -71.38 -11.65
N ALA A 2 6.39 -70.51 -10.68
CA ALA A 2 5.19 -69.69 -10.69
C ALA A 2 5.35 -68.52 -11.67
N GLN A 3 4.52 -68.47 -12.73
CA GLN A 3 4.51 -67.34 -13.66
C GLN A 3 3.89 -66.11 -13.00
N LYS A 4 4.69 -65.05 -12.91
CA LYS A 4 4.26 -63.74 -12.41
C LYS A 4 3.50 -63.03 -13.52
N HIS A 5 2.16 -62.97 -13.43
CA HIS A 5 1.34 -62.19 -14.35
C HIS A 5 1.78 -60.72 -14.32
N LYS A 6 2.35 -60.24 -15.43
CA LYS A 6 2.62 -58.81 -15.63
C LYS A 6 1.29 -58.12 -15.96
N ARG A 7 0.79 -57.31 -15.04
CA ARG A 7 -0.38 -56.45 -15.28
C ARG A 7 0.06 -55.33 -16.22
N ALA A 8 -0.60 -55.24 -17.38
CA ALA A 8 -0.45 -54.12 -18.30
C ALA A 8 -1.58 -53.13 -18.03
N PHE A 9 -1.24 -51.83 -17.97
CA PHE A 9 -2.22 -50.76 -17.88
C PHE A 9 -3.04 -50.69 -19.17
N THR A 10 -4.34 -50.48 -19.04
CA THR A 10 -5.20 -50.28 -20.21
C THR A 10 -5.00 -48.85 -20.74
N LEU A 11 -5.04 -48.66 -22.07
CA LEU A 11 -4.97 -47.33 -22.67
C LEU A 11 -6.08 -46.40 -22.15
N VAL A 12 -7.24 -46.97 -21.84
CA VAL A 12 -8.40 -46.24 -21.31
C VAL A 12 -8.12 -45.66 -19.92
N GLU A 13 -7.40 -46.40 -19.09
CA GLU A 13 -7.03 -45.99 -17.73
C GLU A 13 -6.06 -44.81 -17.74
N VAL A 14 -5.15 -44.75 -18.72
CA VAL A 14 -4.27 -43.59 -18.87
C VAL A 14 -5.00 -42.40 -19.52
N LEU A 15 -5.91 -42.66 -20.47
CA LEU A 15 -6.67 -41.62 -21.18
C LEU A 15 -7.56 -40.80 -20.24
N ILE A 16 -8.31 -41.46 -19.35
CA ILE A 16 -9.19 -40.75 -18.41
C ILE A 16 -8.39 -39.93 -17.38
N VAL A 17 -7.21 -40.39 -17.00
CA VAL A 17 -6.35 -39.71 -16.02
C VAL A 17 -5.83 -38.39 -16.59
N ILE A 18 -5.32 -38.38 -17.82
CA ILE A 18 -4.83 -37.13 -18.44
C ILE A 18 -5.97 -36.14 -18.70
N LEU A 19 -7.18 -36.64 -18.97
CA LEU A 19 -8.37 -35.81 -19.15
C LEU A 19 -8.76 -35.12 -17.83
N ILE A 20 -8.79 -35.85 -16.71
CA ILE A 20 -9.11 -35.28 -15.40
C ILE A 20 -8.03 -34.28 -14.95
N ILE A 21 -6.75 -34.61 -15.11
CA ILE A 21 -5.64 -33.69 -14.76
C ILE A 21 -5.73 -32.41 -15.60
N GLY A 22 -6.07 -32.50 -16.89
CA GLY A 22 -6.25 -31.33 -17.76
C GLY A 22 -7.37 -30.39 -17.29
N ILE A 23 -8.52 -30.94 -16.89
CA ILE A 23 -9.65 -30.14 -16.37
C ILE A 23 -9.28 -29.47 -15.04
N LEU A 24 -8.68 -30.23 -14.11
CA LEU A 24 -8.29 -29.69 -12.80
C LEU A 24 -7.22 -28.60 -12.95
N ALA A 25 -6.23 -28.79 -13.82
CA ALA A 25 -5.20 -27.79 -14.09
C ALA A 25 -5.78 -26.50 -14.69
N GLY A 26 -6.75 -26.62 -15.61
CA GLY A 26 -7.42 -25.46 -16.21
C GLY A 26 -8.19 -24.59 -15.21
N LEU A 27 -8.85 -25.21 -14.23
CA LEU A 27 -9.61 -24.49 -13.21
C LEU A 27 -8.70 -23.73 -12.23
N ILE A 28 -7.56 -24.30 -11.86
CA ILE A 28 -6.60 -23.67 -10.96
C ILE A 28 -6.01 -22.38 -11.57
N MET A 29 -5.79 -22.37 -12.89
CA MET A 29 -5.22 -21.22 -13.59
C MET A 29 -6.15 -20.00 -13.64
N LEU A 30 -7.47 -20.21 -13.72
CA LEU A 30 -8.44 -19.10 -13.68
C LEU A 30 -8.68 -18.55 -12.27
N SER A 31 -8.47 -19.36 -11.23
CA SER A 31 -8.82 -19.01 -9.85
C SER A 31 -7.73 -18.24 -9.09
N SER A 32 -6.51 -18.16 -9.61
CA SER A 32 -5.33 -17.78 -8.82
C SER A 32 -4.96 -16.28 -8.86
N GLY A 33 -5.65 -15.45 -9.65
CA GLY A 33 -5.28 -14.05 -9.86
C GLY A 33 -5.84 -13.02 -8.86
N SER A 34 -7.09 -13.16 -8.41
CA SER A 34 -7.77 -12.12 -7.60
C SER A 34 -7.64 -12.29 -6.09
N ALA A 35 -7.50 -13.54 -5.63
CA ALA A 35 -7.35 -13.85 -4.21
C ALA A 35 -6.02 -13.36 -3.64
N THR A 36 -4.96 -13.37 -4.46
CA THR A 36 -3.62 -12.93 -4.06
C THR A 36 -3.56 -11.41 -3.89
N ASP A 37 -4.08 -10.61 -4.82
CA ASP A 37 -4.10 -9.13 -4.71
C ASP A 37 -4.87 -8.66 -3.46
N THR A 38 -6.03 -9.28 -3.18
CA THR A 38 -6.80 -8.96 -1.97
C THR A 38 -6.04 -9.31 -0.68
N ALA A 39 -5.34 -10.45 -0.66
CA ALA A 39 -4.53 -10.86 0.47
C ALA A 39 -3.31 -9.94 0.66
N GLU A 40 -2.66 -9.52 -0.42
CA GLU A 40 -1.53 -8.59 -0.41
C GLU A 40 -1.93 -7.21 0.13
N ARG A 41 -3.07 -6.67 -0.32
CA ARG A 41 -3.63 -5.41 0.23
C ARG A 41 -3.96 -5.52 1.71
N THR A 42 -4.64 -6.59 2.12
CA THR A 42 -5.02 -6.81 3.52
C THR A 42 -3.79 -6.94 4.43
N ARG A 43 -2.73 -7.57 3.93
CA ARG A 43 -1.47 -7.67 4.65
C ARG A 43 -0.76 -6.32 4.75
N CYS A 44 -0.70 -5.56 3.65
CA CYS A 44 -0.15 -4.21 3.65
C CYS A 44 -0.85 -3.29 4.67
N VAL A 45 -2.18 -3.37 4.73
CA VAL A 45 -3.03 -2.71 5.74
C VAL A 45 -2.60 -3.08 7.16
N ALA A 46 -2.46 -4.38 7.45
CA ALA A 46 -2.04 -4.85 8.76
C ALA A 46 -0.61 -4.38 9.12
N ASP A 47 0.33 -4.46 8.17
CA ASP A 47 1.72 -4.05 8.36
C ASP A 47 1.82 -2.56 8.72
N ARG A 48 1.07 -1.68 8.03
CA ARG A 48 1.03 -0.24 8.35
C ARG A 48 0.49 0.03 9.75
N ARG A 49 -0.58 -0.68 10.16
CA ARG A 49 -1.16 -0.52 11.51
C ARG A 49 -0.18 -0.95 12.60
N SER A 50 0.51 -2.07 12.37
CA SER A 50 1.57 -2.55 13.27
C SER A 50 2.70 -1.53 13.38
N LEU A 51 3.24 -1.07 12.24
CA LEU A 51 4.28 -0.02 12.21
C LEU A 51 3.85 1.25 12.95
N ARG A 52 2.62 1.71 12.73
CA ARG A 52 2.09 2.90 13.40
C ARG A 52 2.06 2.70 14.91
N SER A 53 1.52 1.58 15.38
CA SER A 53 1.45 1.28 16.82
C SER A 53 2.85 1.24 17.46
N ALA A 54 3.83 0.69 16.75
CA ALA A 54 5.22 0.65 17.14
C ALA A 54 5.83 2.03 17.34
N LEU A 55 5.65 2.90 16.33
CA LEU A 55 6.18 4.25 16.33
C LEU A 55 5.54 5.08 17.45
N TYR A 56 4.25 4.89 17.75
CA TYR A 56 3.61 5.53 18.89
C TYR A 56 4.18 5.06 20.23
N ILE A 57 4.33 3.74 20.43
CA ILE A 57 4.91 3.19 21.67
C ILE A 57 6.32 3.75 21.86
N PHE A 58 7.12 3.73 20.81
CA PHE A 58 8.48 4.24 20.84
C PHE A 58 8.55 5.74 21.16
N ARG A 59 7.66 6.55 20.55
CA ARG A 59 7.55 7.98 20.82
C ARG A 59 7.24 8.26 22.29
N ILE A 60 6.37 7.45 22.90
CA ILE A 60 6.01 7.54 24.31
C ILE A 60 7.21 7.17 25.20
N GLU A 61 7.93 6.10 24.87
CA GLU A 61 9.09 5.64 25.66
C GLU A 61 10.26 6.63 25.62
N LYS A 62 10.53 7.26 24.47
CA LYS A 62 11.69 8.14 24.27
C LYS A 62 11.40 9.64 24.41
N GLY A 63 10.15 10.03 24.69
CA GLY A 63 9.80 11.44 24.97
C GLY A 63 9.66 12.32 23.72
N GLY A 64 9.34 11.73 22.57
CA GLY A 64 9.15 12.45 21.30
C GLY A 64 10.26 12.18 20.28
N THR A 65 9.87 12.16 19.01
CA THR A 65 10.81 12.03 17.87
C THR A 65 10.66 13.26 16.99
N THR A 66 11.78 13.94 16.71
CA THR A 66 11.84 14.98 15.68
C THR A 66 12.02 14.35 14.30
N SER A 67 11.72 15.08 13.22
CA SER A 67 11.96 14.59 11.85
C SER A 67 13.43 14.26 11.57
N ALA A 68 14.37 14.85 12.31
CA ALA A 68 15.80 14.59 12.18
C ALA A 68 16.23 13.21 12.71
N ASP A 69 15.46 12.61 13.62
CA ASP A 69 15.76 11.31 14.25
C ASP A 69 14.87 10.18 13.73
N LEU A 70 14.09 10.46 12.68
CA LEU A 70 13.07 9.55 12.17
C LEU A 70 13.70 8.27 11.62
N SER A 71 14.75 8.37 10.80
CA SER A 71 15.44 7.21 10.23
C SER A 71 16.04 6.28 11.28
N ALA A 72 16.66 6.82 12.33
CA ALA A 72 17.20 6.04 13.44
C ALA A 72 16.07 5.32 14.21
N THR A 73 14.96 6.01 14.42
CA THR A 73 13.76 5.46 15.07
C THR A 73 13.13 4.34 14.25
N LEU A 74 12.99 4.54 12.94
CA LEU A 74 12.50 3.51 12.02
C LEU A 74 13.38 2.26 12.08
N ASN A 75 14.71 2.41 12.02
CA ASN A 75 15.62 1.26 12.09
C ASN A 75 15.45 0.48 13.40
N GLU A 76 15.31 1.15 14.53
CA GLU A 76 15.12 0.48 15.83
C GLU A 76 13.74 -0.20 15.95
N VAL A 77 12.69 0.44 15.42
CA VAL A 77 11.35 -0.15 15.36
C VAL A 77 11.34 -1.39 14.48
N LEU A 78 12.04 -1.35 13.34
CA LEU A 78 12.12 -2.49 12.42
C LEU A 78 12.85 -3.67 13.04
N ASP A 79 13.99 -3.43 13.69
CA ASP A 79 14.77 -4.47 14.38
C ASP A 79 13.95 -5.18 15.47
N LYS A 80 13.11 -4.43 16.20
CA LYS A 80 12.30 -4.97 17.31
C LYS A 80 10.97 -5.61 16.89
N MET A 81 10.39 -5.20 15.77
CA MET A 81 9.05 -5.67 15.34
C MET A 81 9.09 -6.68 14.20
N PHE A 82 10.17 -6.71 13.42
CA PHE A 82 10.35 -7.62 12.30
C PHE A 82 11.58 -8.48 12.54
N ASP A 83 11.46 -9.46 13.44
CA ASP A 83 12.48 -10.47 13.85
C ASP A 83 13.12 -11.28 12.69
N ASN A 84 12.74 -11.03 11.44
CA ASN A 84 13.20 -11.77 10.27
C ASN A 84 14.19 -11.01 9.37
N GLY A 85 14.71 -9.85 9.81
CA GLY A 85 15.57 -9.00 8.95
C GLY A 85 14.82 -8.50 7.70
N GLN A 86 13.50 -8.43 7.77
CA GLN A 86 12.65 -7.89 6.71
C GLN A 86 12.40 -6.41 6.98
N GLY A 87 12.67 -5.56 5.99
CA GLY A 87 12.61 -4.11 6.20
C GLY A 87 13.98 -3.48 6.19
N THR A 88 14.25 -2.59 5.24
CA THR A 88 15.39 -1.69 5.30
C THR A 88 14.90 -0.26 5.24
N VAL A 89 15.47 0.62 6.07
CA VAL A 89 15.21 2.05 5.93
C VAL A 89 16.05 2.57 4.76
N SER A 90 15.42 3.26 3.81
CA SER A 90 16.11 4.07 2.80
C SER A 90 15.78 5.53 3.03
N GLY A 91 16.81 6.39 2.93
CA GLY A 91 16.64 7.81 3.20
C GLY A 91 16.17 8.09 4.64
N ASP A 92 15.33 9.11 4.78
CA ASP A 92 14.96 9.67 6.09
C ASP A 92 13.61 9.14 6.62
N SER A 93 12.71 8.69 5.73
CA SER A 93 11.33 8.31 6.07
C SER A 93 10.83 7.03 5.38
N GLU A 94 11.65 6.35 4.57
CA GLU A 94 11.17 5.27 3.72
C GLU A 94 11.56 3.88 4.26
N ILE A 95 10.65 2.92 4.17
CA ILE A 95 10.86 1.52 4.55
C ILE A 95 10.60 0.61 3.36
N ASN A 96 11.61 -0.20 3.02
CA ASN A 96 11.63 -1.11 1.89
C ASN A 96 11.55 -2.57 2.33
N GLY A 97 10.91 -3.43 1.53
CA GLY A 97 11.00 -4.89 1.70
C GLY A 97 10.00 -5.52 2.67
N ILE A 98 9.06 -4.74 3.21
CA ILE A 98 7.97 -5.25 4.08
C ILE A 98 6.69 -5.50 3.27
N CYS A 99 6.39 -4.66 2.28
CA CYS A 99 5.17 -4.78 1.49
C CYS A 99 5.19 -6.06 0.62
N PRO A 100 4.12 -6.89 0.63
CA PRO A 100 4.04 -8.11 -0.18
C PRO A 100 4.22 -7.86 -1.69
N SER A 101 3.67 -6.74 -2.18
CA SER A 101 3.77 -6.31 -3.58
C SER A 101 5.03 -5.50 -3.87
N LYS A 102 6.03 -5.54 -2.97
CA LYS A 102 7.32 -4.83 -3.06
C LYS A 102 7.20 -3.30 -3.12
N GLY A 103 6.11 -2.75 -2.58
CA GLY A 103 5.96 -1.31 -2.39
C GLY A 103 6.86 -0.75 -1.29
N ILE A 104 7.06 0.57 -1.34
CA ILE A 104 7.82 1.35 -0.36
C ILE A 104 6.82 1.95 0.62
N TYR A 105 7.11 1.87 1.92
CA TYR A 105 6.33 2.61 2.91
C TYR A 105 7.00 3.96 3.19
N ASP A 106 6.26 5.05 3.07
CA ASP A 106 6.72 6.37 3.50
C ASP A 106 6.05 6.74 4.82
N VAL A 107 6.85 7.24 5.76
CA VAL A 107 6.43 7.61 7.11
C VAL A 107 6.57 9.12 7.29
N THR A 108 5.45 9.83 7.37
CA THR A 108 5.44 11.26 7.64
C THR A 108 4.98 11.54 9.07
N ILE A 109 5.61 12.50 9.75
CA ILE A 109 5.12 13.00 11.04
C ILE A 109 4.35 14.30 10.79
N SER A 110 3.10 14.37 11.26
CA SER A 110 2.29 15.60 11.26
C SER A 110 1.53 15.71 12.57
N ASP A 111 1.70 16.81 13.30
CA ASP A 111 0.93 17.16 14.51
C ASP A 111 0.79 15.97 15.49
N ASP A 112 1.93 15.37 15.85
CA ASP A 112 2.04 14.18 16.72
C ASP A 112 1.43 12.88 16.18
N LYS A 113 1.02 12.85 14.91
CA LYS A 113 0.55 11.64 14.23
C LYS A 113 1.59 11.12 13.23
N TYR A 114 1.80 9.81 13.26
CA TYR A 114 2.50 9.09 12.19
C TYR A 114 1.52 8.76 11.07
N LEU A 115 1.77 9.29 9.88
CA LEU A 115 1.11 8.93 8.63
C LEU A 115 1.99 7.92 7.92
N ILE A 116 1.41 6.77 7.53
CA ILE A 116 2.15 5.71 6.84
C ILE A 116 1.42 5.42 5.54
N ALA A 117 2.08 5.71 4.43
CA ALA A 117 1.61 5.44 3.08
C ALA A 117 2.46 4.35 2.43
N CYS A 118 1.89 3.59 1.51
CA CYS A 118 2.55 2.62 0.67
C CYS A 118 2.47 3.09 -0.78
N SER A 119 3.57 3.03 -1.53
CA SER A 119 3.59 3.43 -2.94
C SER A 119 2.66 2.61 -3.83
N VAL A 120 2.32 1.37 -3.44
CA VAL A 120 1.46 0.46 -4.21
C VAL A 120 0.02 0.45 -3.70
N HIS A 121 -0.19 0.52 -2.38
CA HIS A 121 -1.50 0.33 -1.73
C HIS A 121 -2.05 1.56 -1.00
N GLY A 122 -1.43 2.73 -1.15
CA GLY A 122 -1.85 3.97 -0.49
C GLY A 122 -1.59 3.97 1.02
N GLY A 123 -2.25 4.84 1.78
CA GLY A 123 -2.11 4.96 3.25
C GLY A 123 -3.38 4.59 4.03
N GLU A 124 -3.24 4.40 5.35
CA GLU A 124 -4.37 4.10 6.23
C GLU A 124 -4.43 4.97 7.50
N SER A 125 -5.55 5.69 7.58
CA SER A 125 -6.38 5.95 8.77
C SER A 125 -6.01 7.11 9.70
N GLY A 126 -6.94 8.08 9.76
CA GLY A 126 -7.10 9.02 10.88
C GLY A 126 -7.56 10.42 10.48
N GLY A 127 -8.54 10.56 9.59
CA GLY A 127 -9.12 11.85 9.19
C GLY A 127 -8.88 12.19 7.73
N ASP A 128 -7.67 11.98 7.20
CA ASP A 128 -7.35 12.39 5.83
C ASP A 128 -6.46 11.36 5.10
N VAL A 129 -6.94 10.87 3.96
CA VAL A 129 -6.26 10.09 2.92
C VAL A 129 -5.24 10.98 2.21
N MET A 130 -3.98 10.54 2.09
CA MET A 130 -3.01 11.16 1.18
C MET A 130 -2.96 10.39 -0.13
N ILE A 131 -2.94 11.10 -1.27
CA ILE A 131 -2.75 10.48 -2.58
C ILE A 131 -1.26 10.09 -2.69
N PRO A 132 -0.90 8.88 -3.16
CA PRO A 132 0.49 8.49 -3.35
C PRO A 132 1.28 9.52 -4.18
N GLY A 133 2.38 10.05 -3.62
CA GLY A 133 3.21 11.08 -4.26
C GLY A 133 2.75 12.52 -4.05
N THR A 134 1.82 12.77 -3.10
CA THR A 134 1.31 14.11 -2.75
C THR A 134 1.48 14.40 -1.27
N THR A 135 1.57 15.69 -0.91
CA THR A 135 1.54 16.18 0.48
C THR A 135 0.13 16.46 0.98
N VAL A 136 -0.89 16.14 0.16
CA VAL A 136 -2.25 16.64 0.33
C VAL A 136 -3.08 15.65 1.13
N LYS A 137 -3.63 16.13 2.24
CA LYS A 137 -4.58 15.44 3.11
C LYS A 137 -6.01 15.59 2.57
N ILE A 138 -6.69 14.48 2.30
CA ILE A 138 -8.06 14.43 1.79
C ILE A 138 -8.99 13.69 2.76
N PRO A 139 -10.10 14.26 3.24
CA PRO A 139 -11.03 13.54 4.09
C PRO A 139 -11.66 12.32 3.42
N GLU A 140 -11.78 11.24 4.20
CA GLU A 140 -12.39 9.93 3.93
C GLU A 140 -12.82 9.60 2.49
N ASN A 141 -12.05 8.73 1.83
CA ASN A 141 -12.40 8.01 0.59
C ASN A 141 -12.78 8.87 -0.62
N LYS A 142 -12.44 10.17 -0.60
CA LYS A 142 -12.69 11.04 -1.74
C LYS A 142 -11.55 10.94 -2.75
N GLN A 143 -11.85 10.36 -3.89
CA GLN A 143 -10.99 10.35 -5.05
C GLN A 143 -11.74 11.06 -6.17
N TRP A 144 -11.07 11.95 -6.88
CA TRP A 144 -11.64 12.65 -8.02
C TRP A 144 -11.14 11.97 -9.29
N ASP A 145 -12.07 11.61 -10.17
CA ASP A 145 -11.75 11.00 -11.48
C ASP A 145 -11.23 12.05 -12.46
N SER A 146 -11.57 13.33 -12.25
CA SER A 146 -11.14 14.45 -13.07
C SER A 146 -10.93 15.74 -12.26
N ILE A 147 -10.17 16.68 -12.84
CA ILE A 147 -9.99 18.03 -12.27
C ILE A 147 -11.32 18.77 -12.11
N ASP A 148 -12.29 18.51 -13.00
CA ASP A 148 -13.60 19.16 -12.96
C ASP A 148 -14.42 18.70 -11.74
N ASP A 149 -14.36 17.41 -11.39
CA ASP A 149 -15.00 16.88 -10.18
C ASP A 149 -14.41 17.51 -8.92
N PHE A 150 -13.08 17.72 -8.89
CA PHE A 150 -12.38 18.40 -7.80
C PHE A 150 -12.80 19.87 -7.67
N LEU A 151 -12.87 20.59 -8.79
CA LEU A 151 -13.28 22.00 -8.82
C LEU A 151 -14.77 22.18 -8.49
N GLU A 152 -15.62 21.23 -8.84
CA GLU A 152 -17.04 21.27 -8.48
C GLU A 152 -17.24 21.03 -6.98
N ASP A 153 -16.48 20.10 -6.40
CA ASP A 153 -16.55 19.77 -4.99
C ASP A 153 -16.10 20.92 -4.06
N THR A 154 -14.96 21.54 -4.39
CA THR A 154 -14.42 22.72 -3.69
C THR A 154 -15.33 23.94 -3.76
N ARG A 155 -16.24 24.01 -4.75
CA ARG A 155 -17.26 25.06 -4.87
C ARG A 155 -18.52 24.79 -4.05
N ARG A 156 -18.95 23.53 -3.94
CA ARG A 156 -20.18 23.16 -3.23
C ARG A 156 -20.02 23.16 -1.70
N THR A 157 -18.83 22.82 -1.23
CA THR A 157 -18.48 22.84 0.20
C THR A 157 -17.15 23.58 0.36
N PRO A 158 -17.07 24.68 1.14
CA PRO A 158 -15.77 25.23 1.48
C PRO A 158 -14.96 24.11 2.17
N PRO A 159 -13.75 23.81 1.67
CA PRO A 159 -13.07 22.60 2.07
C PRO A 159 -12.71 22.65 3.56
N PRO A 160 -12.87 21.56 4.32
CA PRO A 160 -12.28 21.44 5.66
C PRO A 160 -10.75 21.29 5.62
N TYR A 161 -10.14 21.29 4.43
CA TYR A 161 -8.71 21.10 4.20
C TYR A 161 -8.07 22.37 3.61
N GLU A 162 -6.94 22.79 4.17
CA GLU A 162 -6.13 23.89 3.65
C GLU A 162 -5.14 23.35 2.62
N ILE A 163 -5.26 23.80 1.37
CA ILE A 163 -4.26 23.54 0.32
C ILE A 163 -3.29 24.72 0.34
N MET A 164 -2.05 24.46 0.72
CA MET A 164 -1.02 25.49 0.77
C MET A 164 -0.40 25.69 -0.62
N ALA A 165 0.08 26.90 -0.87
CA ALA A 165 0.84 27.17 -2.08
C ALA A 165 2.10 26.26 -2.11
N GLY A 166 2.26 25.51 -3.19
CA GLY A 166 3.35 24.54 -3.37
C GLY A 166 2.94 23.08 -3.17
N ASP A 167 1.72 22.80 -2.69
CA ASP A 167 1.23 21.43 -2.56
C ASP A 167 1.01 20.77 -3.93
N VAL A 168 1.43 19.52 -4.05
CA VAL A 168 1.29 18.69 -5.26
C VAL A 168 0.06 17.80 -5.10
N ILE A 169 -0.87 17.81 -6.05
CA ILE A 169 -2.11 17.03 -6.05
C ILE A 169 -2.14 16.14 -7.30
N LYS A 170 -2.44 14.85 -7.16
CA LYS A 170 -2.56 13.91 -8.28
C LYS A 170 -4.02 13.54 -8.51
N ILE A 171 -4.54 13.79 -9.71
CA ILE A 171 -5.96 13.54 -10.06
C ILE A 171 -5.97 12.71 -11.34
N GLY A 172 -6.49 11.48 -11.27
CA GLY A 172 -6.31 10.49 -12.34
C GLY A 172 -4.82 10.22 -12.59
N ASP A 173 -4.39 10.38 -13.85
CA ASP A 173 -2.98 10.24 -14.28
C ASP A 173 -2.19 11.55 -14.21
N ASP A 174 -2.87 12.69 -13.99
CA ASP A 174 -2.27 14.02 -14.07
C ASP A 174 -1.82 14.56 -12.70
N VAL A 175 -0.80 15.43 -12.72
CA VAL A 175 -0.22 16.07 -11.53
C VAL A 175 -0.42 17.58 -11.58
N TYR A 176 -0.86 18.14 -10.46
CA TYR A 176 -1.21 19.56 -10.31
C TYR A 176 -0.46 20.18 -9.13
N VAL A 177 -0.16 21.48 -9.21
CA VAL A 177 0.45 22.23 -8.10
C VAL A 177 -0.47 23.37 -7.69
N ALA A 178 -0.68 23.52 -6.39
CA ALA A 178 -1.46 24.60 -5.81
C ALA A 178 -0.67 25.91 -5.79
N LEU A 179 -1.25 26.99 -6.31
CA LEU A 179 -0.63 28.31 -6.32
C LEU A 179 -1.51 29.32 -5.57
N GLY A 180 -1.10 29.66 -4.35
CA GLY A 180 -1.66 30.77 -3.56
C GLY A 180 -2.58 30.37 -2.39
N CYS A 181 -2.96 31.37 -1.58
CA CYS A 181 -3.77 31.24 -0.36
C CYS A 181 -5.29 31.03 -0.63
N THR A 182 -5.67 31.08 -1.91
CA THR A 182 -7.02 30.74 -2.41
C THR A 182 -6.80 29.71 -3.50
N ALA A 183 -7.16 28.46 -3.24
CA ALA A 183 -6.82 27.29 -4.06
C ALA A 183 -6.99 27.55 -5.57
N LYS A 184 -5.88 27.88 -6.24
CA LYS A 184 -5.82 28.03 -7.69
C LYS A 184 -4.79 27.01 -8.18
N LEU A 185 -5.28 25.87 -8.67
CA LEU A 185 -4.43 24.84 -9.26
C LEU A 185 -4.01 25.29 -10.66
N ILE A 186 -2.73 25.15 -10.99
CA ILE A 186 -2.24 25.31 -12.36
C ILE A 186 -1.64 23.98 -12.83
N LEU A 187 -1.99 23.62 -14.06
CA LEU A 187 -1.56 22.42 -14.75
C LEU A 187 -0.12 22.62 -15.23
N TYR A 188 0.80 21.78 -14.76
CA TYR A 188 2.15 21.66 -15.33
C TYR A 188 2.20 20.30 -16.02
N ILE A 189 2.25 20.33 -17.35
CA ILE A 189 2.49 19.15 -18.19
C ILE A 189 3.99 18.84 -18.15
#